data_AF-A0A485BUS5-F1
#
_entry.id   AF-A0A485BUS5-F1
#
_cell.length_a   1.000
_cell.length_b   1.000
_cell.length_c   1.000
_cell.angle_alpha   90.00
_cell.angle_beta   90.00
_cell.angle_gamma   90.00
#
_symmetry.space_group_name_H-M   'P 1'
#
loop_
_entity.id
_entity.type
_entity.pdbx_description
1 polymer ?
#
loop_
_entity_poly.entity_id
_entity_poly.type
_entity_poly.pdbx_seq_one_letter_code
_entity_poly.pdbx_strand_id
1 'polypeptide(L)' 'MVSTWRARYRYDYTRYPASAGKEDDKVNRGDAWAGFVMGNWRTELNYGFMPAAPRG' A
#
# COMPACT_ATOMS: atom_id res chain seq x y z
N MET A 1 -7.49 19.75 19.26
CA MET A 1 -6.42 18.89 18.70
C MET A 1 -7.09 17.67 18.10
N VAL A 2 -6.78 17.34 16.85
CA VAL A 2 -7.38 16.19 16.14
C VAL A 2 -6.27 15.36 15.51
N SER A 3 -6.33 14.04 15.69
CA SER A 3 -5.47 13.09 15.00
C SER A 3 -6.29 12.19 14.09
N THR A 4 -5.71 11.81 12.95
CA THR A 4 -6.32 10.87 12.01
C THR A 4 -5.33 9.77 11.69
N TRP A 5 -5.79 8.53 11.74
CA TRP A 5 -5.04 7.36 11.30
C TRP A 5 -5.81 6.68 10.20
N ARG A 6 -5.11 6.26 9.16
CA ARG A 6 -5.70 5.49 8.08
C ARG A 6 -4.66 4.56 7.48
N ALA A 7 -5.15 3.44 6.99
CA ALA A 7 -4.34 2.46 6.30
C ALA A 7 -5.14 1.93 5.10
N ARG A 8 -4.41 1.51 4.08
CA ARG A 8 -4.96 0.88 2.88
C ARG A 8 -4.10 -0.32 2.52
N TYR A 9 -4.76 -1.41 2.19
CA TYR A 9 -4.13 -2.58 1.63
C TYR A 9 -4.69 -2.84 0.23
N ARG A 10 -3.84 -3.27 -0.70
CA ARG A 10 -4.23 -3.68 -2.05
C ARG A 10 -3.46 -4.93 -2.44
N TYR A 11 -4.18 -5.86 -3.04
CA TYR A 11 -3.62 -7.01 -3.74
C TYR A 11 -3.78 -6.81 -5.24
N ASP A 12 -2.67 -6.78 -5.96
CA ASP A 12 -2.64 -6.66 -7.41
C ASP A 12 -2.26 -8.03 -8.02
N TYR A 13 -3.12 -8.54 -8.91
CA TYR A 13 -2.92 -9.81 -9.60
C TYR A 13 -2.96 -9.58 -11.11
N THR A 14 -1.81 -9.78 -11.77
CA THR A 14 -1.69 -9.61 -13.22
C THR A 14 -1.44 -10.96 -13.86
N ARG A 15 -2.39 -11.40 -14.70
CA ARG A 15 -2.29 -12.66 -15.45
C ARG A 15 -1.65 -12.44 -16.81
N TYR A 16 -0.81 -13.39 -17.22
CA TYR A 16 -0.15 -13.38 -18.54
C TYR A 16 -0.54 -14.59 -19.39
N PRO A 17 -1.81 -14.66 -19.86
CA PRO A 17 -2.34 -15.87 -20.53
C PRO A 17 -1.72 -16.15 -21.91
N ALA A 18 -1.13 -15.15 -22.57
CA ALA A 18 -0.52 -15.29 -23.90
C ALA A 18 1.01 -15.49 -23.86
N SER A 19 1.63 -15.42 -22.68
CA SER A 19 3.07 -15.56 -22.51
C SER A 19 3.38 -16.97 -21.99
N ALA A 20 3.66 -17.89 -22.91
CA ALA A 20 4.08 -19.24 -22.53
C ALA A 20 5.33 -19.18 -21.63
N GLY A 21 5.18 -19.63 -20.38
CA GLY A 21 6.28 -19.70 -19.40
C GLY A 21 6.47 -18.48 -18.50
N LYS A 22 5.60 -17.45 -18.57
CA LYS A 22 5.62 -16.36 -17.59
C LYS A 22 4.69 -16.67 -16.42
N GLU A 23 5.22 -16.62 -15.20
CA GLU A 23 4.41 -16.68 -13.98
C GLU A 23 3.55 -15.41 -13.83
N ASP A 24 2.37 -15.58 -13.23
CA ASP A 24 1.51 -14.46 -12.90
C ASP A 24 2.15 -13.56 -11.82
N ASP A 25 2.05 -12.24 -11.99
CA ASP A 25 2.53 -11.31 -10.98
C ASP A 25 1.50 -11.21 -9.86
N LYS A 26 1.92 -11.49 -8.63
CA LYS A 26 1.15 -11.31 -7.41
C LYS A 26 1.86 -10.30 -6.55
N VAL A 27 1.26 -9.14 -6.31
CA VAL A 27 1.91 -8.07 -5.52
C VAL A 27 1.00 -7.64 -4.39
N ASN A 28 1.58 -7.58 -3.18
CA ASN A 28 0.94 -7.01 -2.02
C ASN A 28 1.45 -5.58 -1.84
N ARG A 29 0.55 -4.62 -1.61
CA ARG A 29 0.90 -3.22 -1.32
C ARG A 29 0.11 -2.72 -0.12
N GLY A 30 0.80 -2.06 0.79
CA GLY A 30 0.24 -1.40 1.95
C GLY A 30 0.64 0.07 2.00
N ASP A 31 -0.32 0.93 2.33
CA ASP A 31 -0.12 2.36 2.54
C ASP A 31 -0.68 2.73 3.92
N ALA A 32 0.06 3.53 4.68
CA ALA A 32 -0.35 4.02 5.99
C ALA A 32 -0.11 5.52 6.11
N TRP A 33 -1.02 6.23 6.77
CA TRP A 33 -0.89 7.65 6.98
C TRP A 33 -1.42 8.10 8.34
N ALA A 34 -0.74 9.10 8.89
CA ALA A 34 -0.98 9.69 10.19
C ALA A 34 -1.06 11.21 10.06
N GLY A 35 -2.18 11.79 10.45
CA GLY A 35 -2.42 13.23 10.40
C GLY A 35 -2.55 13.81 11.80
N PHE A 36 -2.05 15.03 11.98
CA PHE A 36 -2.15 15.78 13.22
C PHE A 36 -2.53 17.25 12.96
N VAL A 37 -3.52 17.76 13.70
CA VAL A 37 -3.98 19.16 13.63
C VAL A 37 -4.02 19.80 15.02
N MET A 38 -3.33 20.92 15.16
CA MET A 38 -3.32 21.76 16.37
C MET A 38 -3.43 23.25 15.99
N GLY A 39 -4.62 23.83 16.18
CA GLY A 39 -4.89 25.21 15.77
C GLY A 39 -4.67 25.39 14.27
N ASN A 40 -3.76 26.28 13.89
CA ASN A 40 -3.39 26.54 12.49
C ASN A 40 -2.30 25.59 11.96
N TRP A 41 -1.74 24.73 12.81
CA TRP A 41 -0.69 23.79 12.41
C TRP A 41 -1.28 22.44 11.97
N ARG A 42 -0.77 21.92 10.84
CA ARG A 42 -1.13 20.61 10.29
C ARG A 42 0.12 19.88 9.79
N THR A 43 0.27 18.63 10.22
CA THR A 43 1.35 17.73 9.78
C THR A 43 0.75 16.38 9.37
N GLU A 44 1.29 15.78 8.31
CA GLU A 44 0.89 14.46 7.84
C GLU A 44 2.14 13.60 7.56
N LEU A 45 2.18 12.40 8.12
CA LEU A 45 3.19 11.37 7.86
C LEU A 45 2.57 10.32 6.94
N ASN A 46 3.27 9.96 5.87
CA ASN A 46 2.85 8.95 4.90
C ASN A 46 3.93 7.87 4.79
N TYR A 47 3.56 6.59 4.91
CA TYR A 47 4.44 5.44 4.82
C TYR A 47 3.88 4.39 3.86
N GLY A 48 4.63 4.06 2.82
CA GLY A 48 4.29 2.99 1.87
C GLY A 48 5.17 1.76 2.10
N PHE A 49 4.56 0.57 2.02
CA PHE A 49 5.25 -0.71 2.15
C PHE A 49 4.79 -1.70 1.08
N MET A 50 5.74 -2.44 0.52
CA MET A 50 5.49 -3.53 -0.43
C MET A 50 6.09 -4.81 0.14
N PRO A 51 5.31 -5.65 0.84
CA PRO A 51 5.79 -6.96 1.25
C PRO A 51 6.08 -7.81 0.02
N ALA A 52 7.17 -8.57 0.08
CA ALA A 52 7.49 -9.54 -0.96
C ALA A 52 6.29 -10.45 -1.23
N ALA A 53 6.01 -10.69 -2.51
CA ALA A 53 5.02 -11.68 -2.93
C ALA A 53 5.36 -13.04 -2.30
N PRO A 54 4.38 -13.80 -1.78
CA PRO A 54 4.61 -15.19 -1.45
C PRO A 54 5.09 -15.90 -2.72
N ARG A 55 6.32 -16.41 -2.70
CA ARG A 55 6.79 -17.34 -3.73
C ARG A 55 5.96 -18.61 -3.57
N GLY A 56 5.07 -18.87 -4.52
CA GLY A 56 4.36 -20.13 -4.66
C GLY A 56 5.24 -21.16 -5.36
#